data_AF-A0A1V5GGP1-F1
#
_entry.id   AF-A0A1V5GGP1-F1
#
_cell.length_a   1.000
_cell.length_b   1.000
_cell.length_c   1.000
_cell.angle_alpha   90.00
_cell.angle_beta   90.00
_cell.angle_gamma   90.00
#
_symmetry.space_group_name_H-M   'P 1'
#
loop_
_entity.id
_entity.type
_entity.pdbx_description
1 polymer ?
#
loop_
_entity_poly.entity_id
_entity_poly.type
_entity_poly.pdbx_seq_one_letter_code
_entity_poly.pdbx_strand_id
1 'polypeptide(L)' 'MDDVERSAILKALRENQFNRSETARQLGISRRALLYKLRRYAEEGFVIDEE' A
#
# COMPACT_ATOMS: atom_id res chain seq x y z
N MET A 1 2.20 -4.37 -14.83
CA MET A 1 0.95 -4.34 -14.05
C MET A 1 1.25 -4.03 -12.59
N ASP A 2 2.29 -4.66 -12.02
CA ASP A 2 2.79 -4.42 -10.66
C ASP A 2 3.10 -2.94 -10.35
N ASP A 3 3.65 -2.17 -11.30
CA ASP A 3 3.92 -0.74 -11.08
C ASP A 3 2.65 0.12 -10.90
N VAL A 4 1.58 -0.22 -11.62
CA VAL A 4 0.29 0.50 -11.52
C VAL A 4 -0.39 0.17 -10.19
N GLU A 5 -0.37 -1.10 -9.79
CA GLU A 5 -0.89 -1.52 -8.49
C GLU A 5 -0.12 -0.86 -7.34
N ARG A 6 1.22 -0.90 -7.38
CA ARG A 6 2.08 -0.26 -6.38
C ARG A 6 1.80 1.24 -6.29
N SER A 7 1.73 1.93 -7.43
CA SER A 7 1.43 3.37 -7.47
C SER A 7 0.06 3.68 -6.86
N ALA A 8 -0.96 2.89 -7.17
CA ALA A 8 -2.29 3.05 -6.59
C ALA A 8 -2.29 2.83 -5.07
N ILE A 9 -1.56 1.83 -4.58
CA ILE A 9 -1.42 1.55 -3.14
C ILE A 9 -0.69 2.68 -2.42
N LEU A 10 0.45 3.14 -2.93
CA LEU A 10 1.23 4.22 -2.31
C LEU A 10 0.46 5.55 -2.33
N LYS A 11 -0.28 5.83 -3.41
CA LYS A 11 -1.18 6.98 -3.49
C LYS A 11 -2.28 6.91 -2.43
N ALA A 12 -2.98 5.77 -2.32
CA ALA A 12 -4.03 5.58 -1.33
C ALA A 12 -3.49 5.65 0.10
N LEU A 13 -2.28 5.14 0.36
CA LEU A 13 -1.60 5.31 1.64
C LEU A 13 -1.44 6.78 1.99
N ARG A 14 -0.87 7.61 1.08
CA ARG A 14 -0.72 9.05 1.31
C ARG A 14 -2.06 9.76 1.52
N GLU A 15 -3.07 9.45 0.72
CA GLU A 15 -4.42 10.02 0.85
C GLU A 15 -5.06 9.72 2.22
N ASN A 16 -4.76 8.56 2.80
CA ASN A 16 -5.25 8.15 4.12
C ASN A 16 -4.23 8.38 5.25
N GLN A 17 -3.21 9.22 5.05
CA GLN A 17 -2.17 9.49 6.06
C GLN A 17 -1.55 8.20 6.63
N PHE A 18 -1.28 7.26 5.73
CA PHE A 18 -0.73 5.93 5.99
C PHE A 18 -1.58 5.04 6.92
N ASN A 19 -2.86 5.37 7.11
CA ASN A 19 -3.80 4.50 7.80
C ASN A 19 -4.14 3.27 6.94
N ARG A 20 -3.49 2.15 7.27
CA ARG A 20 -3.60 0.88 6.53
C ARG A 20 -5.00 0.28 6.55
N SER A 21 -5.82 0.56 7.55
CA SER A 21 -7.20 0.05 7.61
C SER A 21 -8.11 0.82 6.65
N GLU A 22 -8.02 2.15 6.65
CA GLU A 22 -8.76 3.01 5.72
C GLU A 22 -8.32 2.77 4.27
N THR A 23 -7.00 2.68 4.06
CA THR A 23 -6.40 2.41 2.74
C THR A 23 -6.91 1.11 2.14
N ALA A 24 -6.92 0.02 2.93
CA ALA A 24 -7.40 -1.28 2.46
C ALA A 24 -8.88 -1.21 2.07
N ARG A 25 -9.70 -0.48 2.84
CA ARG A 25 -11.12 -0.28 2.53
C ARG A 25 -11.32 0.53 1.24
N GLN A 26 -10.56 1.62 1.04
CA GLN A 26 -10.63 2.42 -0.18
C GLN A 26 -10.24 1.58 -1.41
N LEU A 27 -9.23 0.72 -1.29
CA LEU A 27 -8.76 -0.16 -2.36
C LEU A 27 -9.65 -1.40 -2.57
N GLY A 28 -10.68 -1.62 -1.76
CA GLY A 28 -11.57 -2.77 -1.88
C GLY A 28 -10.91 -4.11 -1.55
N ILE A 29 -9.85 -4.13 -0.74
CA ILE A 29 -9.11 -5.33 -0.35
C ILE A 29 -9.11 -5.54 1.16
N SER A 30 -8.76 -6.74 1.61
CA SER A 30 -8.55 -6.98 3.03
C SER A 30 -7.29 -6.26 3.53
N ARG A 31 -7.28 -5.84 4.80
CA ARG A 31 -6.08 -5.30 5.46
C ARG A 31 -4.90 -6.28 5.41
N ARG A 32 -5.15 -7.59 5.51
CA ARG A 32 -4.12 -8.64 5.34
C ARG A 32 -3.50 -8.59 3.95
N ALA A 33 -4.31 -8.51 2.89
CA ALA A 33 -3.81 -8.43 1.52
C ALA A 33 -2.94 -7.18 1.31
N LEU A 34 -3.35 -6.03 1.85
CA LEU A 34 -2.53 -4.81 1.83
C LEU A 34 -1.17 -5.05 2.50
N LEU A 35 -1.14 -5.60 3.73
CA LEU A 35 0.11 -5.85 4.45
C LEU A 35 1.06 -6.79 3.71
N TYR A 36 0.55 -7.85 3.06
CA TYR A 36 1.39 -8.72 2.24
C TYR A 36 2.03 -7.99 1.06
N LYS A 37 1.28 -7.14 0.38
CA LYS A 37 1.80 -6.32 -0.73
C LYS A 37 2.87 -5.35 -0.26
N LEU A 38 2.61 -4.63 0.85
CA LEU A 38 3.60 -3.71 1.43
C LEU A 38 4.88 -4.43 1.86
N ARG A 39 4.76 -5.61 2.48
CA ARG A 39 5.91 -6.44 2.84
C ARG A 39 6.72 -6.83 1.61
N ARG A 40 6.05 -7.32 0.55
CA ARG A 40 6.71 -7.69 -0.70
C ARG A 40 7.44 -6.48 -1.31
N TYR A 41 6.80 -5.31 -1.34
CA TYR A 41 7.43 -4.08 -1.84
C TYR A 41 8.65 -3.68 -1.00
N ALA A 42 8.60 -3.81 0.32
CA ALA A 42 9.76 -3.57 1.18
C ALA A 42 10.90 -4.57 0.93
N GLU A 43 10.58 -5.86 0.73
CA GLU A 43 11.56 -6.90 0.37
C GLU A 43 12.18 -6.66 -1.02
N GLU A 44 11.43 -6.04 -1.94
CA GLU A 44 11.91 -5.58 -3.25
C GLU A 44 12.68 -4.25 -3.18
N GLY A 45 12.80 -3.63 -2.00
CA GLY A 45 13.58 -2.40 -1.76
C GLY A 45 12.81 -1.10 -2.00
N PHE A 46 11.48 -1.14 -2.13
CA PHE A 46 10.66 0.06 -2.27
C PHE A 46 10.40 0.74 -0.91
N VAL A 47 10.42 2.08 -0.92
CA VAL A 47 10.08 2.90 0.23
C VAL A 47 8.55 2.98 0.36
N ILE A 48 8.02 2.60 1.53
CA ILE A 48 6.58 2.51 1.81
C ILE A 48 6.05 3.75 2.55
N ASP A 49 6.88 4.34 3.40
CA ASP A 49 6.60 5.54 4.18
C ASP A 49 7.73 6.55 3.92
N GLU A 50 7.37 7.79 3.56
CA GLU A 50 8.29 8.94 3.55
C GLU A 50 8.20 9.56 4.95
N GLU A 51 9.12 9.20 5.86
CA GLU A 51 9.50 10.09 6.97
C GLU A 51 10.57 11.08 6.51
#